data_AF-A0A1I0Z931-F1
#
_entry.id   AF-A0A1I0Z931-F1
#
_cell.length_a   1.000
_cell.length_b   1.000
_cell.length_c   1.000
_cell.angle_alpha   90.00
_cell.angle_beta   90.00
_cell.angle_gamma   90.00
#
_symmetry.space_group_name_H-M   'P 1'
#
loop_
_entity.id
_entity.type
_entity.pdbx_description
1 polymer ?
#
loop_
_entity_poly.entity_id
_entity_poly.type
_entity_poly.pdbx_seq_one_letter_code
_entity_poly.pdbx_strand_id
1 'polypeptide(L)'
;MGVTLMFMLLATVTPFIFVQLKKKTLALIQSILLAGMWIYFIQVMFIAVPAAFSITWIMLYASLIVAEVAWVMFIIKIVNTSEKFKESYSS
;
A
#
# COMPACT_ATOMS: atom_id res chain seq x y z
N MET A 1 -11.00 10.67 11.11
CA MET A 1 -9.82 10.61 10.23
C MET A 1 -8.64 9.80 10.79
N GLY A 2 -8.59 9.45 12.08
CA GLY A 2 -7.46 8.66 12.64
C GLY A 2 -7.27 7.29 11.99
N VAL A 3 -8.35 6.56 11.72
CA VAL A 3 -8.28 5.25 11.03
C VAL A 3 -7.70 5.39 9.62
N THR A 4 -8.10 6.42 8.87
CA THR A 4 -7.55 6.70 7.53
C THR A 4 -6.03 6.89 7.57
N LEU A 5 -5.52 7.61 8.57
CA LEU A 5 -4.08 7.82 8.74
C LEU A 5 -3.33 6.50 9.00
N MET A 6 -3.91 5.58 9.77
CA MET A 6 -3.30 4.26 9.98
C MET A 6 -3.14 3.48 8.67
N PHE A 7 -4.18 3.48 7.83
CA PHE A 7 -4.12 2.85 6.51
C PHE A 7 -3.15 3.56 5.56
N MET A 8 -3.03 4.88 5.63
CA MET A 8 -2.04 5.64 4.86
C MET A 8 -0.60 5.29 5.26
N LEU A 9 -0.34 5.08 6.55
CA LEU A 9 0.96 4.63 7.03
C LEU A 9 1.28 3.22 6.50
N LEU A 10 0.31 2.31 6.54
CA LEU A 10 0.45 0.98 5.93
C LEU A 10 0.70 1.04 4.42
N ALA A 11 0.01 1.94 3.72
CA ALA A 11 0.19 2.17 2.28
C ALA A 11 1.58 2.73 1.94
N THR A 12 2.19 3.48 2.86
CA THR A 12 3.54 4.05 2.68
C THR A 12 4.62 2.99 2.66
N VAL A 13 4.41 1.85 3.31
CA VAL A 13 5.34 0.70 3.30
C VAL A 13 5.17 -0.16 2.04
N THR A 14 4.03 -0.05 1.36
CA THR A 14 3.65 -0.89 0.20
C THR A 14 4.66 -0.93 -0.95
N PRO A 15 5.29 0.18 -1.39
CA PRO A 15 6.29 0.11 -2.47
C PRO A 15 7.44 -0.86 -2.13
N PHE A 16 7.89 -0.88 -0.87
CA PHE A 16 8.94 -1.79 -0.41
C PHE A 16 8.48 -3.25 -0.44
N ILE A 17 7.22 -3.51 -0.07
CA ILE A 17 6.61 -4.84 -0.19
C ILE A 17 6.65 -5.30 -1.65
N PHE A 18 6.24 -4.47 -2.60
CA PHE A 18 6.30 -4.83 -4.03
C PHE A 18 7.73 -5.09 -4.53
N VAL A 19 8.71 -4.34 -4.04
CA VAL A 19 10.14 -4.61 -4.33
C VAL A 19 10.53 -6.00 -3.82
N GLN A 20 10.17 -6.36 -2.58
CA GLN A 20 10.43 -7.70 -2.03
C GLN A 20 9.70 -8.81 -2.78
N LEU A 21 8.53 -8.51 -3.37
CA LEU A 21 7.77 -9.40 -4.24
C LEU A 21 8.31 -9.44 -5.68
N LYS A 22 9.43 -8.77 -5.99
CA LYS A 22 10.01 -8.61 -7.33
C LYS A 22 9.06 -7.95 -8.35
N LYS A 23 8.00 -7.28 -7.90
CA LYS A 23 6.98 -6.60 -8.73
C LYS A 23 7.32 -5.11 -8.90
N LYS A 24 8.44 -4.82 -9.57
CA LYS A 24 8.98 -3.44 -9.71
C LYS A 24 8.01 -2.43 -10.32
N THR A 25 7.22 -2.84 -11.33
CA THR A 25 6.21 -1.97 -11.96
C THR A 25 5.13 -1.52 -10.96
N LEU A 26 4.66 -2.43 -10.12
CA LEU A 26 3.66 -2.10 -9.09
C LEU A 26 4.27 -1.24 -7.98
N ALA A 27 5.55 -1.43 -7.64
CA ALA A 27 6.25 -0.53 -6.73
C ALA A 27 6.31 0.92 -7.27
N LEU A 28 6.58 1.08 -8.56
CA LEU A 28 6.61 2.39 -9.22
C LEU A 28 5.21 3.04 -9.22
N ILE A 29 4.19 2.31 -9.68
CA ILE A 29 2.79 2.79 -9.71
C ILE A 29 2.34 3.18 -8.32
N GLN A 30 2.59 2.33 -7.31
CA GLN A 30 2.20 2.62 -5.93
C GLN A 30 2.91 3.85 -5.38
N SER A 31 4.17 4.09 -5.73
CA SER A 31 4.90 5.29 -5.29
C SER A 31 4.26 6.57 -5.83
N ILE A 32 3.80 6.56 -7.08
CA ILE A 32 3.08 7.70 -7.69
C ILE A 32 1.73 7.90 -6.99
N LEU A 33 0.96 6.82 -6.80
CA LEU A 33 -0.32 6.87 -6.08
C LEU A 33 -0.16 7.38 -4.64
N LEU A 34 0.89 6.94 -3.96
CA LEU A 34 1.23 7.34 -2.60
C LEU A 34 1.50 8.85 -2.50
N ALA A 35 2.24 9.42 -3.46
CA ALA A 35 2.46 10.86 -3.49
C ALA A 35 1.13 11.63 -3.60
N GLY A 36 0.24 11.22 -4.50
CA GLY A 36 -1.09 11.83 -4.64
C GLY A 36 -1.96 11.67 -3.40
N MET A 37 -1.88 10.51 -2.73
CA MET A 37 -2.57 10.23 -1.48
C MET A 37 -2.14 11.19 -0.36
N TRP A 38 -0.84 11.40 -0.18
CA TRP A 38 -0.33 12.34 0.83
C TRP A 38 -0.67 13.79 0.48
N ILE A 39 -0.64 14.16 -0.79
CA ILE A 39 -1.10 15.49 -1.25
C ILE A 39 -2.58 15.69 -0.89
N TYR A 40 -3.44 14.70 -1.15
CA TYR A 40 -4.86 14.76 -0.77
C TYR A 40 -5.03 14.97 0.73
N PHE A 41 -4.31 14.20 1.54
CA PHE A 41 -4.41 14.29 3.00
C PHE A 41 -3.99 15.66 3.51
N ILE A 42 -2.88 16.22 3.01
CA ILE A 42 -2.44 17.57 3.38
C ILE A 42 -3.49 18.62 2.98
N GLN A 43 -4.08 18.51 1.79
CA GLN A 43 -5.15 19.42 1.35
C GLN A 43 -6.35 19.38 2.30
N VAL A 44 -6.84 18.19 2.63
CA VAL A 44 -7.98 18.01 3.54
C VAL A 44 -7.69 18.55 4.94
N MET A 45 -6.48 18.35 5.46
CA MET A 45 -6.13 18.72 6.83
C MET A 45 -5.81 20.20 7.00
N PHE A 46 -5.23 20.86 6.00
CA PHE A 46 -4.62 22.19 6.17
C PHE A 46 -5.09 23.26 5.18
N ILE A 47 -5.77 22.89 4.10
CA ILE A 47 -6.12 23.83 3.02
C ILE A 47 -7.64 23.89 2.85
N ALA A 48 -8.20 22.88 2.17
CA ALA A 48 -9.61 22.76 1.86
C ALA A 48 -9.89 21.33 1.41
N VAL A 49 -11.09 20.84 1.70
CA VAL A 49 -11.51 19.49 1.26
C VAL A 49 -11.62 19.47 -0.27
N PRO A 50 -10.80 18.67 -0.98
CA PRO A 50 -10.90 18.57 -2.43
C PRO A 50 -12.25 17.96 -2.84
N ALA A 51 -12.73 18.34 -4.03
CA ALA A 51 -13.97 17.81 -4.56
C ALA A 51 -13.94 16.27 -4.65
N ALA A 52 -15.10 15.64 -4.43
CA ALA A 52 -15.28 14.22 -4.70
C ALA A 52 -14.91 13.90 -6.16
N PHE A 53 -14.27 12.76 -6.40
CA PHE A 53 -13.75 12.35 -7.71
C PHE A 53 -12.64 13.24 -8.31
N SER A 54 -12.05 14.16 -7.54
CA SER A 54 -10.82 14.82 -7.95
C SER A 54 -9.68 13.80 -8.13
N ILE A 55 -8.65 14.17 -8.89
CA ILE A 55 -7.50 13.28 -9.16
C ILE A 55 -6.86 12.82 -7.83
N THR A 56 -6.67 13.74 -6.87
CA THR A 56 -6.10 13.43 -5.56
C THR A 56 -7.01 12.52 -4.73
N TRP A 57 -8.33 12.68 -4.84
CA TRP A 57 -9.31 11.76 -4.24
C TRP A 57 -9.18 10.35 -4.83
N ILE A 58 -9.13 10.21 -6.15
CA ILE A 58 -8.96 8.91 -6.83
C ILE A 58 -7.62 8.26 -6.42
N MET A 59 -6.54 9.04 -6.37
CA MET A 59 -5.22 8.56 -5.97
C MET A 59 -5.20 8.05 -4.52
N LEU A 60 -5.92 8.68 -3.60
CA LEU A 60 -6.09 8.17 -2.23
C LEU A 60 -6.71 6.77 -2.24
N TYR A 61 -7.90 6.60 -2.82
CA TYR A 61 -8.59 5.30 -2.78
C TYR A 61 -7.86 4.23 -3.59
N ALA A 62 -7.31 4.58 -4.76
CA ALA A 62 -6.50 3.66 -5.56
C ALA A 62 -5.25 3.21 -4.79
N SER A 63 -4.55 4.13 -4.11
CA SER A 63 -3.37 3.79 -3.30
C SER A 63 -3.72 2.81 -2.17
N LEU A 64 -4.86 3.03 -1.50
CA LEU A 64 -5.33 2.17 -0.42
C LEU A 64 -5.69 0.76 -0.91
N ILE A 65 -6.41 0.65 -2.04
CA ILE A 65 -6.77 -0.66 -2.62
C ILE A 65 -5.50 -1.43 -3.03
N VAL A 66 -4.57 -0.76 -3.72
CA VAL A 66 -3.32 -1.39 -4.14
C VAL A 66 -2.46 -1.79 -2.94
N ALA A 67 -2.47 -0.98 -1.86
CA ALA A 67 -1.80 -1.31 -0.62
C ALA A 67 -2.35 -2.59 0.02
N GLU A 68 -3.67 -2.73 0.11
CA GLU A 68 -4.30 -3.93 0.67
C GLU A 68 -3.93 -5.18 -0.12
N VAL A 69 -4.01 -5.12 -1.46
CA VAL A 69 -3.61 -6.22 -2.34
C VAL A 69 -2.15 -6.62 -2.11
N ALA A 70 -1.24 -5.65 -1.92
CA ALA A 70 0.15 -5.94 -1.62
C ALA A 70 0.34 -6.63 -0.27
N TRP A 71 -0.36 -6.18 0.77
CA TRP A 71 -0.30 -6.77 2.10
C TRP A 71 -0.79 -8.21 2.09
N VAL A 72 -1.91 -8.51 1.39
CA VAL A 72 -2.40 -9.87 1.21
C VAL A 72 -1.36 -10.75 0.51
N MET A 73 -0.79 -10.29 -0.61
CA MET A 73 0.26 -11.04 -1.32
C MET A 73 1.50 -11.27 -0.46
N PHE A 74 1.87 -10.29 0.37
CA PHE A 74 3.01 -10.38 1.27
C PHE A 74 2.81 -11.43 2.36
N ILE A 75 1.64 -11.43 3.00
CA ILE A 75 1.27 -12.42 4.02
C ILE A 75 1.30 -13.82 3.41
N ILE A 76 0.69 -14.02 2.23
CA ILE A 76 0.71 -15.32 1.53
C ILE A 76 2.15 -15.79 1.28
N LYS A 77 3.04 -14.89 0.82
CA LYS A 77 4.45 -15.24 0.60
C LYS A 77 5.16 -15.65 1.90
N ILE A 78 4.91 -14.94 3.00
CA ILE A 78 5.51 -15.26 4.31
C ILE A 78 5.04 -16.64 4.77
N VAL A 79 3.74 -16.90 4.76
CA VAL A 79 3.15 -18.17 5.20
C VAL A 79 3.72 -19.33 4.38
N ASN A 80 3.71 -19.23 3.05
CA ASN A 80 4.24 -20.27 2.17
C ASN A 80 5.76 -20.48 2.34
N THR A 81 6.51 -19.45 2.69
CA THR A 81 7.97 -19.59 2.96
C THR A 81 8.19 -20.32 4.29
N SER A 82 7.36 -20.06 5.30
CA SER A 82 7.44 -20.72 6.60
C SER A 82 7.12 -22.21 6.53
N GLU A 83 6.15 -22.62 5.70
CA GLU A 83 5.78 -24.02 5.52
C GLU A 83 6.92 -24.83 4.87
N LYS A 84 7.50 -24.30 3.79
CA LYS A 84 8.67 -24.92 3.13
C LYS A 84 9.86 -25.08 4.06
N PHE A 85 10.07 -24.12 4.95
CA PHE A 85 11.13 -24.23 5.95
C PHE A 85 10.84 -25.35 6.96
N LYS A 86 9.59 -25.54 7.40
CA LYS A 86 9.24 -26.63 8.32
C LYS A 86 9.43 -28.01 7.68
N GLU A 87 9.01 -28.21 6.43
CA GLU A 87 9.17 -29.50 5.74
C GLU A 87 10.65 -29.90 5.59
N SER A 88 11.54 -28.94 5.30
CA SER A 88 12.97 -29.20 5.11
C SER A 88 13.72 -29.63 6.38
N TYR A 89 13.17 -29.41 7.57
CA TYR A 89 13.77 -29.82 8.85
C TYR A 89 13.07 -31.02 9.50
N SER A 90 12.02 -31.55 8.85
CA SER A 90 11.28 -32.75 9.31
C SER A 90 11.55 -34.02 8.48
N SER A 91 12.43 -33.95 7.46
CA SER A 91 12.92 -35.09 6.68
C SER A 91 14.36 -35.43 7.01
#